data_AF-A0A3B4FC65-F1
#
_entry.id   AF-A0A3B4FC65-F1
#
_cell.length_a   1.000
_cell.length_b   1.000
_cell.length_c   1.000
_cell.angle_alpha   90.00
_cell.angle_beta   90.00
_cell.angle_gamma   90.00
#
_symmetry.space_group_name_H-M   'P 1'
#
loop_
_entity.id
_entity.type
_entity.pdbx_description
1 polymer ?
#
loop_
_entity_poly.entity_id
_entity_poly.type
_entity_poly.pdbx_seq_one_letter_code
_entity_poly.pdbx_strand_id
1 'polypeptide(L)'
;MYEDDLSGNGISVEEALAFAETFPLVLRTETGLNGTTVFRFGHLSVQEFLAASYKLEDIKAQKMNLSSCIQHQVDEVLENNEGVSDLLLRFMFGLIKERMLLPPKDLLFGYVKKKILSKISSYSTVVLFHCLRELKFSNLTDKSCPALAAVLSSKESFLRELDLGYNSFSTSGVQELAEGLNSMTCRLKILRLQGCGLTAETCQYLSQCLMQHQILQELDLSSNGIGDRGLKLLSHGLGSSSCRLQTLKLYCCGLTVLSCESIGEALKSETSTLLELNLSNNSLKDAGFKIICEGMYAWCSLQKLKDVKNPGKDFFLIHLLSMNIWPNTLFMFVVFLLSVSRCGITGAGCRYLAKVLCSISQLTDDLDLSMNHIGDKGVKEISPDVFWLTPAPRRASGTLVLSLHSSTIVYYLIF
;
A
#
# COMPACT_ATOMS: atom_id res chain seq x y z
N MET A 1 -16.49 -30.13 19.54
CA MET A 1 -15.59 -31.25 19.85
C MET A 1 -15.97 -31.76 21.21
N TYR A 2 -16.47 -32.99 21.27
CA TYR A 2 -16.67 -33.72 22.52
C TYR A 2 -15.32 -34.28 23.02
N GLU A 3 -15.30 -34.77 24.25
CA GLU A 3 -14.11 -35.38 24.86
C GLU A 3 -13.56 -36.55 24.01
N ASP A 4 -14.45 -37.34 23.40
CA ASP A 4 -14.09 -38.42 22.48
C ASP A 4 -13.40 -37.92 21.20
N ASP A 5 -13.79 -36.75 20.68
CA ASP A 5 -13.16 -36.14 19.50
C ASP A 5 -11.72 -35.70 19.83
N LEU A 6 -11.49 -35.17 21.03
CA LEU A 6 -10.17 -34.72 21.47
C LEU A 6 -9.22 -35.90 21.69
N SER A 7 -9.68 -36.91 22.43
CA SER A 7 -8.88 -38.10 22.73
C SER A 7 -8.53 -38.89 21.46
N GLY A 8 -9.43 -38.96 20.48
CA GLY A 8 -9.16 -39.54 19.16
C GLY A 8 -8.05 -38.83 18.38
N ASN A 9 -7.74 -37.57 18.72
CA ASN A 9 -6.66 -36.78 18.12
C ASN A 9 -5.44 -36.61 19.06
N GLY A 10 -5.39 -37.36 20.16
CA GLY A 10 -4.27 -37.33 21.11
C GLY A 10 -4.20 -36.05 21.95
N ILE A 11 -5.32 -35.34 22.11
CA ILE A 11 -5.43 -34.15 22.97
C ILE A 11 -6.18 -34.53 24.24
N SER A 12 -5.58 -34.31 25.42
CA SER A 12 -6.27 -34.57 26.69
C SER A 12 -7.31 -33.49 27.01
N VAL A 13 -8.33 -33.84 27.80
CA VAL A 13 -9.36 -32.89 28.21
C VAL A 13 -8.75 -31.78 29.08
N GLU A 14 -7.78 -32.13 29.93
CA GLU A 14 -7.05 -31.21 30.79
C GLU A 14 -6.26 -30.17 29.97
N GLU A 15 -5.58 -30.60 28.90
CA GLU A 15 -4.87 -29.69 27.99
C GLU A 15 -5.83 -28.75 27.26
N ALA A 16 -6.96 -29.28 26.76
CA ALA A 16 -7.96 -28.48 26.07
C ALA A 16 -8.63 -27.45 27.00
N LEU A 17 -8.90 -27.82 28.26
CA LEU A 17 -9.41 -26.91 29.29
C LEU A 17 -8.40 -25.81 29.61
N ALA A 18 -7.14 -26.16 29.89
CA ALA A 18 -6.09 -25.19 30.15
C ALA A 18 -5.90 -24.22 28.99
N PHE A 19 -5.98 -24.71 27.74
CA PHE A 19 -5.92 -23.87 26.56
C PHE A 19 -7.13 -22.93 26.43
N ALA A 20 -8.35 -23.42 26.68
CA ALA A 20 -9.57 -22.62 26.64
C ALA A 20 -9.59 -21.52 27.73
N GLU A 21 -9.09 -21.81 28.93
CA GLU A 21 -8.93 -20.83 30.01
C GLU A 21 -7.91 -19.75 29.65
N THR A 22 -6.81 -20.14 29.01
CA THR A 22 -5.74 -19.22 28.58
C THR A 22 -6.18 -18.37 27.38
N PHE A 23 -6.90 -18.95 26.42
CA PHE A 23 -7.30 -18.33 25.16
C PHE A 23 -8.82 -18.43 24.89
N PRO A 24 -9.67 -17.79 25.73
CA PRO A 24 -11.13 -17.94 25.68
C PRO A 24 -11.79 -17.36 24.40
N LEU A 25 -11.04 -16.55 23.63
CA LEU A 25 -11.48 -16.08 22.32
C LEU A 25 -11.18 -17.08 21.19
N VAL A 26 -10.28 -18.04 21.41
CA VAL A 26 -9.86 -19.04 20.44
C VAL A 26 -10.65 -20.33 20.63
N LEU A 27 -10.69 -20.85 21.86
CA LEU A 27 -11.40 -22.07 22.21
C LEU A 27 -12.26 -21.81 23.45
N ARG A 28 -13.52 -22.24 23.39
CA ARG A 28 -14.51 -22.06 24.46
C ARG A 28 -15.05 -23.40 24.90
N THR A 29 -15.35 -23.48 26.17
CA THR A 29 -16.07 -24.60 26.79
C THR A 29 -17.54 -24.24 26.92
N GLU A 30 -18.39 -25.15 26.49
CA GLU A 30 -19.84 -25.06 26.64
C GLU A 30 -20.38 -26.36 27.22
N THR A 31 -21.55 -26.30 27.86
CA THR A 31 -22.23 -27.49 28.37
C THR A 31 -23.04 -28.14 27.25
N GLY A 32 -22.67 -29.35 26.87
CA GLY A 32 -23.35 -30.17 25.89
C GLY A 32 -24.57 -30.92 26.45
N LEU A 33 -25.11 -31.81 25.62
CA LEU A 33 -26.18 -32.71 26.04
C LEU A 33 -25.70 -33.59 27.21
N ASN A 34 -26.60 -33.86 28.16
CA ASN A 34 -26.34 -34.65 29.37
C ASN A 34 -25.22 -34.10 30.28
N GLY A 35 -24.91 -32.79 30.20
CA GLY A 35 -23.92 -32.16 31.09
C GLY A 35 -22.45 -32.41 30.69
N THR A 36 -22.22 -32.93 29.49
CA THR A 36 -20.87 -33.15 28.94
C THR A 36 -20.16 -31.83 28.63
N THR A 37 -18.83 -31.80 28.71
CA THR A 37 -18.05 -30.63 28.27
C THR A 37 -17.88 -30.68 26.76
N VAL A 38 -18.21 -29.57 26.08
CA VAL A 38 -18.04 -29.43 24.63
C VAL A 38 -17.12 -28.26 24.35
N PHE A 39 -16.11 -28.50 23.52
CA PHE A 39 -15.17 -27.48 23.07
C PHE A 39 -15.57 -26.95 21.70
N ARG A 40 -15.62 -25.61 21.57
CA ARG A 40 -15.94 -24.91 20.33
C ARG A 40 -14.93 -23.81 20.06
N PHE A 41 -14.50 -23.68 18.81
CA PHE A 41 -13.72 -22.51 18.42
C PHE A 41 -14.56 -21.24 18.56
N GLY A 42 -13.95 -20.17 19.03
CA GLY A 42 -14.65 -18.89 19.25
C GLY A 42 -15.22 -18.27 17.98
N HIS A 43 -14.70 -18.65 16.81
CA HIS A 43 -15.22 -18.29 15.50
C HIS A 43 -14.72 -19.28 14.42
N LEU A 44 -15.49 -19.49 13.34
CA LEU A 44 -15.10 -20.39 12.24
C LEU A 44 -13.77 -19.99 11.60
N SER A 45 -13.48 -18.70 11.46
CA SER A 45 -12.20 -18.24 10.92
C SER A 45 -11.00 -18.63 11.77
N VAL A 46 -11.17 -18.77 13.09
CA VAL A 46 -10.10 -19.23 13.99
C VAL A 46 -9.82 -20.70 13.73
N GLN A 47 -10.87 -21.51 13.59
CA GLN A 47 -10.75 -22.91 13.21
C GLN A 47 -10.03 -23.07 11.87
N GLU A 48 -10.47 -22.37 10.83
CA GLU A 48 -9.88 -22.44 9.49
C GLU A 48 -8.43 -21.96 9.45
N PHE A 49 -8.08 -20.93 10.24
CA PHE A 49 -6.70 -20.47 10.37
C PHE A 49 -5.80 -21.54 11.02
N LEU A 50 -6.26 -22.14 12.12
CA LEU A 50 -5.51 -23.19 12.81
C LEU A 50 -5.38 -24.44 11.94
N ALA A 51 -6.44 -24.82 11.22
CA ALA A 51 -6.43 -25.91 10.25
C ALA A 51 -5.44 -25.65 9.10
N ALA A 52 -5.43 -24.44 8.54
CA ALA A 52 -4.47 -24.04 7.51
C ALA A 52 -3.03 -24.11 8.04
N SER A 53 -2.78 -23.59 9.24
CA SER A 53 -1.47 -23.66 9.89
C SER A 53 -1.01 -25.09 10.11
N TYR A 54 -1.88 -25.95 10.66
CA TYR A 54 -1.59 -27.36 10.89
C TYR A 54 -1.27 -28.08 9.58
N LYS A 55 -2.09 -27.89 8.54
CA LYS A 55 -1.90 -28.53 7.23
C LYS A 55 -0.54 -28.19 6.60
N LEU A 56 -0.08 -26.93 6.75
CA LEU A 56 1.24 -26.51 6.28
C LEU A 56 2.39 -27.18 7.07
N GLU A 57 2.26 -27.30 8.40
CA GLU A 57 3.26 -28.00 9.22
C GLU A 57 3.27 -29.51 8.95
N ASP A 58 2.12 -30.12 8.71
CA ASP A 58 2.00 -31.55 8.38
C ASP A 58 2.65 -31.88 7.03
N ILE A 59 2.39 -31.08 5.99
CA ILE A 59 3.08 -31.18 4.69
C ILE A 59 4.60 -31.15 4.88
N LYS A 60 5.09 -30.26 5.75
CA LYS A 60 6.51 -30.12 6.05
C LYS A 60 7.06 -31.33 6.83
N ALA A 61 6.34 -31.80 7.84
CA ALA A 61 6.71 -32.96 8.66
C ALA A 61 6.81 -34.24 7.80
N GLN A 62 5.87 -34.41 6.86
CA GLN A 62 5.85 -35.51 5.90
C GLN A 62 6.82 -35.32 4.72
N LYS A 63 7.57 -34.21 4.67
CA LYS A 63 8.52 -33.86 3.59
C LYS A 63 7.87 -33.86 2.20
N MET A 64 6.58 -33.52 2.13
CA MET A 64 5.86 -33.42 0.87
C MET A 64 6.23 -32.12 0.12
N ASN A 65 6.00 -32.11 -1.19
CA ASN A 65 6.18 -30.89 -1.98
C ASN A 65 5.02 -29.93 -1.70
N LEU A 66 5.32 -28.84 -0.97
CA LEU A 66 4.34 -27.84 -0.58
C LEU A 66 3.56 -27.31 -1.80
N SER A 67 4.25 -26.84 -2.84
CA SER A 67 3.60 -26.26 -4.03
C SER A 67 2.59 -27.23 -4.67
N SER A 68 2.94 -28.51 -4.80
CA SER A 68 2.04 -29.54 -5.35
C SER A 68 0.81 -29.77 -4.47
N CYS A 69 0.98 -29.81 -3.15
CA CYS A 69 -0.13 -29.96 -2.20
C CYS A 69 -1.08 -28.75 -2.27
N ILE A 70 -0.55 -27.53 -2.36
CA ILE A 70 -1.39 -26.33 -2.51
C ILE A 70 -2.10 -26.32 -3.88
N GLN A 71 -1.45 -26.75 -4.95
CA GLN A 71 -2.09 -26.87 -6.27
C GLN A 71 -3.31 -27.80 -6.23
N HIS A 72 -3.19 -28.97 -5.60
CA HIS A 72 -4.32 -29.88 -5.40
C HIS A 72 -5.45 -29.20 -4.61
N GLN A 73 -5.12 -28.45 -3.54
CA GLN A 73 -6.13 -27.73 -2.77
C GLN A 73 -6.83 -26.64 -3.59
N VAL A 74 -6.09 -25.94 -4.46
CA VAL A 74 -6.65 -24.96 -5.40
C VAL A 74 -7.63 -25.63 -6.35
N ASP A 75 -7.29 -26.81 -6.89
CA ASP A 75 -8.17 -27.54 -7.82
C ASP A 75 -9.46 -27.98 -7.14
N GLU A 76 -9.36 -28.57 -5.94
CA GLU A 76 -10.50 -29.00 -5.15
C GLU A 76 -11.46 -27.83 -4.85
N VAL A 77 -10.91 -26.68 -4.44
CA VAL A 77 -11.70 -25.45 -4.19
C VAL A 77 -12.38 -24.94 -5.47
N LEU A 78 -11.72 -25.05 -6.63
CA LEU A 78 -12.28 -24.61 -7.90
C LEU A 78 -13.33 -25.57 -8.49
N GLU A 79 -13.45 -26.79 -7.96
CA GLU A 79 -14.46 -27.78 -8.32
C GLU A 79 -15.69 -27.72 -7.41
N ASN A 80 -15.52 -27.26 -6.16
CA ASN A 80 -16.60 -27.12 -5.19
C ASN A 80 -17.16 -25.68 -5.15
N ASN A 81 -18.45 -25.52 -5.51
CA ASN A 81 -19.11 -24.20 -5.51
C ASN A 81 -19.72 -23.79 -4.15
N GLU A 82 -19.60 -24.62 -3.11
CA GLU A 82 -20.16 -24.32 -1.78
C GLU A 82 -19.27 -23.37 -0.95
N GLY A 83 -18.02 -23.14 -1.38
CA GLY A 83 -17.10 -22.19 -0.74
C GLY A 83 -16.61 -22.61 0.65
N VAL A 84 -16.84 -23.86 1.07
CA VAL A 84 -16.48 -24.37 2.40
C VAL A 84 -14.97 -24.24 2.65
N SER A 85 -14.16 -24.58 1.64
CA SER A 85 -12.69 -24.55 1.73
C SER A 85 -12.07 -23.20 1.32
N ASP A 86 -12.89 -22.18 1.04
CA ASP A 86 -12.39 -20.87 0.60
C ASP A 86 -11.50 -20.23 1.65
N LEU A 87 -11.98 -20.24 2.90
CA LEU A 87 -11.30 -19.56 3.99
C LEU A 87 -10.01 -20.28 4.37
N LEU A 88 -10.02 -21.62 4.37
CA LEU A 88 -8.83 -22.46 4.50
C LEU A 88 -7.77 -22.06 3.47
N LEU A 89 -8.14 -22.04 2.19
CA LEU A 89 -7.22 -21.74 1.10
C LEU A 89 -6.63 -20.33 1.25
N ARG A 90 -7.47 -19.34 1.57
CA ARG A 90 -7.03 -17.96 1.83
C ARG A 90 -6.01 -17.89 2.97
N PHE A 91 -6.23 -18.60 4.07
CA PHE A 91 -5.28 -18.65 5.18
C PHE A 91 -3.99 -19.38 4.80
N MET A 92 -4.05 -20.46 4.02
CA MET A 92 -2.86 -21.16 3.53
C MET A 92 -1.97 -20.22 2.70
N PHE A 93 -2.53 -19.48 1.73
CA PHE A 93 -1.76 -18.48 0.97
C PHE A 93 -1.24 -17.34 1.84
N GLY A 94 -2.04 -16.88 2.81
CA GLY A 94 -1.62 -15.87 3.78
C GLY A 94 -0.40 -16.32 4.59
N LEU A 95 -0.44 -17.53 5.15
CA LEU A 95 0.62 -18.12 5.96
C LEU A 95 1.87 -18.45 5.12
N ILE A 96 1.71 -18.90 3.87
CA ILE A 96 2.84 -19.10 2.95
C ILE A 96 3.62 -17.80 2.76
N LYS A 97 2.91 -16.67 2.59
CA LYS A 97 3.53 -15.35 2.48
C LYS A 97 4.16 -14.92 3.81
N GLU A 98 3.40 -14.98 4.90
CA GLU A 98 3.82 -14.49 6.22
C GLU A 98 5.04 -15.24 6.77
N ARG A 99 5.06 -16.57 6.62
CA ARG A 99 6.17 -17.43 7.06
C ARG A 99 7.26 -17.60 6.00
N MET A 100 7.14 -16.92 4.84
CA MET A 100 8.08 -17.00 3.72
C MET A 100 8.37 -18.45 3.28
N LEU A 101 7.33 -19.31 3.24
CA LEU A 101 7.49 -20.74 2.96
C LEU A 101 7.85 -21.04 1.50
N LEU A 102 7.50 -20.14 0.59
CA LEU A 102 7.82 -20.26 -0.83
C LEU A 102 8.41 -18.94 -1.34
N PRO A 103 9.41 -18.99 -2.24
CA PRO A 103 9.94 -17.79 -2.87
C PRO A 103 8.88 -17.15 -3.78
N PRO A 104 8.88 -15.82 -3.97
CA PRO A 104 7.91 -15.14 -4.85
C PRO A 104 7.86 -15.65 -6.30
N LYS A 105 8.94 -16.29 -6.76
CA LYS A 105 9.07 -16.87 -8.11
C LYS A 105 8.62 -18.34 -8.21
N ASP A 106 8.06 -18.90 -7.14
CA ASP A 106 7.60 -20.29 -7.15
C ASP A 106 6.51 -20.52 -8.21
N LEU A 107 6.54 -21.70 -8.83
CA LEU A 107 5.62 -22.08 -9.91
C LEU A 107 4.15 -22.15 -9.45
N LEU A 108 3.89 -22.32 -8.16
CA LEU A 108 2.55 -22.26 -7.58
C LEU A 108 1.83 -20.95 -7.94
N PHE A 109 2.52 -19.81 -7.82
CA PHE A 109 1.89 -18.51 -8.08
C PHE A 109 1.54 -18.35 -9.56
N GLY A 110 2.41 -18.84 -10.45
CA GLY A 110 2.13 -18.91 -11.89
C GLY A 110 0.95 -19.83 -12.22
N TYR A 111 0.85 -20.97 -11.52
CA TYR A 111 -0.28 -21.89 -11.65
C TYR A 111 -1.62 -21.25 -11.28
N VAL A 112 -1.69 -20.61 -10.11
CA VAL A 112 -2.92 -19.96 -9.63
C VAL A 112 -3.33 -18.82 -10.57
N LYS A 113 -2.38 -18.01 -11.04
CA LYS A 113 -2.64 -16.99 -12.08
C LYS A 113 -3.24 -17.59 -13.34
N LYS A 114 -2.70 -18.73 -13.82
CA LYS A 114 -3.25 -19.45 -14.97
C LYS A 114 -4.68 -19.95 -14.70
N LYS A 115 -4.96 -20.46 -13.50
CA LYS A 115 -6.31 -20.88 -13.10
C LYS A 115 -7.29 -19.71 -13.10
N ILE A 116 -6.89 -18.56 -12.53
CA ILE A 116 -7.68 -17.33 -12.55
C ILE A 116 -8.08 -16.98 -13.97
N LEU A 117 -7.12 -16.94 -14.90
CA LEU A 117 -7.39 -16.63 -16.30
C LEU A 117 -8.31 -17.66 -16.98
N SER A 118 -8.10 -18.95 -16.72
CA SER A 118 -8.87 -20.01 -17.38
C SER A 118 -10.33 -20.09 -16.93
N LYS A 119 -10.62 -19.68 -15.69
CA LYS A 119 -11.95 -19.75 -15.08
C LYS A 119 -12.50 -18.35 -14.71
N ILE A 120 -12.06 -17.29 -15.39
CA ILE A 120 -12.35 -15.92 -14.96
C ILE A 120 -13.84 -15.56 -14.99
N SER A 121 -14.62 -16.25 -15.82
CA SER A 121 -16.07 -16.12 -15.90
C SER A 121 -16.83 -16.90 -14.81
N SER A 122 -16.13 -17.69 -14.00
CA SER A 122 -16.72 -18.47 -12.90
C SER A 122 -16.61 -17.72 -11.58
N TYR A 123 -17.70 -17.70 -10.81
CA TYR A 123 -17.71 -17.16 -9.46
C TYR A 123 -16.74 -17.90 -8.53
N SER A 124 -16.47 -19.19 -8.78
CA SER A 124 -15.51 -19.97 -7.99
C SER A 124 -14.08 -19.41 -8.04
N THR A 125 -13.74 -18.55 -9.00
CA THR A 125 -12.41 -17.94 -9.10
C THR A 125 -12.21 -16.76 -8.14
N VAL A 126 -13.29 -16.21 -7.57
CA VAL A 126 -13.26 -15.08 -6.63
C VAL A 126 -12.34 -15.38 -5.43
N VAL A 127 -12.35 -16.60 -4.92
CA VAL A 127 -11.46 -17.05 -3.84
C VAL A 127 -9.98 -16.88 -4.19
N LEU A 128 -9.60 -17.11 -5.45
CA LEU A 128 -8.20 -17.03 -5.89
C LEU A 128 -7.70 -15.59 -5.95
N PHE A 129 -8.59 -14.63 -6.26
CA PHE A 129 -8.27 -13.21 -6.13
C PHE A 129 -8.01 -12.81 -4.67
N HIS A 130 -8.65 -13.45 -3.69
CA HIS A 130 -8.34 -13.24 -2.28
C HIS A 130 -7.01 -13.90 -1.85
N CYS A 131 -6.64 -15.01 -2.49
CA CYS A 131 -5.39 -15.72 -2.22
C CYS A 131 -4.17 -14.97 -2.76
N LEU A 132 -4.29 -14.34 -3.93
CA LEU A 132 -3.22 -13.58 -4.57
C LEU A 132 -3.45 -12.07 -4.43
N ARG A 133 -2.82 -11.47 -3.41
CA ARG A 133 -2.79 -10.00 -3.24
C ARG A 133 -1.97 -9.28 -4.32
N GLU A 134 -1.07 -10.01 -4.98
CA GLU A 134 -0.23 -9.54 -6.07
C GLU A 134 -0.53 -10.31 -7.36
N LEU A 135 -1.16 -9.62 -8.29
CA LEU A 135 -1.49 -10.11 -9.63
C LEU A 135 -0.68 -9.36 -10.70
N LYS A 136 0.49 -8.86 -10.31
CA LYS A 136 1.45 -8.24 -11.23
C LYS A 136 1.84 -9.20 -12.35
N PHE A 137 1.96 -8.71 -13.58
CA PHE A 137 2.33 -9.51 -14.76
C PHE A 137 1.47 -10.77 -14.96
N SER A 138 0.14 -10.67 -14.77
CA SER A 138 -0.76 -11.83 -14.83
C SER A 138 -1.58 -11.90 -16.11
N ASN A 139 -1.27 -11.05 -17.12
CA ASN A 139 -2.02 -10.96 -18.37
C ASN A 139 -3.53 -10.77 -18.17
N LEU A 140 -3.90 -10.06 -17.10
CA LEU A 140 -5.27 -9.66 -16.84
C LEU A 140 -5.67 -8.59 -17.86
N THR A 141 -6.92 -8.68 -18.30
CA THR A 141 -7.55 -7.76 -19.26
C THR A 141 -8.91 -7.32 -18.72
N ASP A 142 -9.64 -6.50 -19.47
CA ASP A 142 -10.99 -6.05 -19.12
C ASP A 142 -11.93 -7.20 -18.70
N LYS A 143 -11.76 -8.41 -19.26
CA LYS A 143 -12.53 -9.61 -18.87
C LYS A 143 -12.42 -9.98 -17.39
N SER A 144 -11.36 -9.52 -16.72
CA SER A 144 -11.12 -9.74 -15.29
C SER A 144 -11.80 -8.69 -14.40
N CYS A 145 -12.14 -7.53 -14.96
CA CYS A 145 -12.64 -6.39 -14.19
C CYS A 145 -13.98 -6.66 -13.50
N PRO A 146 -14.96 -7.39 -14.07
CA PRO A 146 -16.19 -7.72 -13.36
C PRO A 146 -15.92 -8.59 -12.12
N ALA A 147 -15.03 -9.58 -12.23
CA ALA A 147 -14.66 -10.44 -11.11
C ALA A 147 -13.89 -9.66 -10.03
N LEU A 148 -12.95 -8.78 -10.43
CA LEU A 148 -12.25 -7.88 -9.52
C LEU A 148 -13.20 -6.92 -8.82
N ALA A 149 -14.16 -6.34 -9.54
CA ALA A 149 -15.17 -5.47 -8.98
C ALA A 149 -16.09 -6.21 -8.00
N ALA A 150 -16.46 -7.46 -8.30
CA ALA A 150 -17.21 -8.32 -7.39
C ALA A 150 -16.42 -8.62 -6.10
N VAL A 151 -15.13 -8.90 -6.21
CA VAL A 151 -14.22 -9.07 -5.06
C VAL A 151 -14.15 -7.80 -4.21
N LEU A 152 -14.04 -6.62 -4.83
CA LEU A 152 -13.93 -5.35 -4.12
C LEU A 152 -15.25 -4.92 -3.47
N SER A 153 -16.39 -5.25 -4.09
CA SER A 153 -17.72 -4.91 -3.58
C SER A 153 -18.32 -5.95 -2.63
N SER A 154 -17.68 -7.09 -2.43
CA SER A 154 -18.15 -8.12 -1.49
C SER A 154 -17.96 -7.70 -0.03
N LYS A 155 -19.00 -7.88 0.81
CA LYS A 155 -18.94 -7.63 2.26
C LYS A 155 -17.94 -8.53 2.99
N GLU A 156 -17.74 -9.74 2.46
CA GLU A 156 -16.83 -10.76 2.98
C GLU A 156 -15.38 -10.54 2.52
N SER A 157 -15.14 -9.52 1.67
CA SER A 157 -13.81 -9.15 1.23
C SER A 157 -13.08 -8.33 2.28
N PHE A 158 -12.00 -8.90 2.80
CA PHE A 158 -11.05 -8.20 3.68
C PHE A 158 -9.79 -7.73 2.93
N LEU A 159 -9.85 -7.65 1.60
CA LEU A 159 -8.71 -7.26 0.77
C LEU A 159 -8.30 -5.81 1.09
N ARG A 160 -7.06 -5.63 1.56
CA ARG A 160 -6.49 -4.31 1.90
C ARG A 160 -5.49 -3.80 0.88
N GLU A 161 -4.86 -4.72 0.16
CA GLU A 161 -3.82 -4.42 -0.82
C GLU A 161 -4.09 -5.24 -2.08
N LEU A 162 -4.03 -4.57 -3.22
CA LEU A 162 -4.18 -5.17 -4.53
C LEU A 162 -3.16 -4.55 -5.49
N ASP A 163 -2.22 -5.38 -5.96
CA ASP A 163 -1.27 -5.01 -6.99
C ASP A 163 -1.66 -5.66 -8.32
N LEU A 164 -2.10 -4.86 -9.28
CA LEU A 164 -2.46 -5.24 -10.64
C LEU A 164 -1.41 -4.76 -11.67
N GLY A 165 -0.20 -4.39 -11.25
CA GLY A 165 0.78 -3.78 -12.14
C GLY A 165 1.14 -4.64 -13.36
N TYR A 166 1.43 -3.97 -14.48
CA TYR A 166 1.82 -4.56 -15.75
C TYR A 166 0.82 -5.60 -16.27
N ASN A 167 -0.47 -5.32 -16.06
CA ASN A 167 -1.57 -5.91 -16.80
C ASN A 167 -2.02 -4.92 -17.89
N SER A 168 -3.09 -5.19 -18.63
CA SER A 168 -3.55 -4.27 -19.68
C SER A 168 -5.05 -4.04 -19.54
N PHE A 169 -5.43 -2.84 -19.11
CA PHE A 169 -6.82 -2.45 -18.94
C PHE A 169 -7.17 -1.28 -19.85
N SER A 170 -8.28 -1.39 -20.57
CA SER A 170 -8.83 -0.27 -21.30
C SER A 170 -9.57 0.70 -20.37
N THR A 171 -10.01 1.83 -20.90
CA THR A 171 -10.87 2.77 -20.17
C THR A 171 -12.14 2.12 -19.61
N SER A 172 -12.78 1.20 -20.35
CA SER A 172 -13.97 0.49 -19.85
C SER A 172 -13.62 -0.51 -18.76
N GLY A 173 -12.50 -1.22 -18.87
CA GLY A 173 -12.05 -2.12 -17.80
C GLY A 173 -11.76 -1.37 -16.50
N VAL A 174 -11.16 -0.18 -16.57
CA VAL A 174 -10.93 0.65 -15.38
C VAL A 174 -12.24 1.21 -14.81
N GLN A 175 -13.20 1.57 -15.67
CA GLN A 175 -14.53 1.97 -15.23
C GLN A 175 -15.20 0.88 -14.39
N GLU A 176 -15.20 -0.37 -14.87
CA GLU A 176 -15.76 -1.50 -14.13
C GLU A 176 -15.02 -1.75 -12.81
N LEU A 177 -13.68 -1.70 -12.81
CA LEU A 177 -12.90 -1.79 -11.58
C LEU A 177 -13.27 -0.67 -10.59
N ALA A 178 -13.48 0.54 -11.09
CA ALA A 178 -13.89 1.70 -10.30
C ALA A 178 -15.28 1.53 -9.67
N GLU A 179 -16.21 0.83 -10.31
CA GLU A 179 -17.51 0.49 -9.71
C GLU A 179 -17.34 -0.36 -8.45
N GLY A 180 -16.45 -1.36 -8.48
CA GLY A 180 -16.08 -2.15 -7.31
C GLY A 180 -15.40 -1.32 -6.22
N LEU A 181 -14.47 -0.45 -6.61
CA LEU A 181 -13.79 0.48 -5.69
C LEU A 181 -14.76 1.48 -5.07
N ASN A 182 -15.82 1.90 -5.76
CA ASN A 182 -16.81 2.85 -5.24
C ASN A 182 -17.84 2.21 -4.29
N SER A 183 -17.80 0.88 -4.12
CA SER A 183 -18.69 0.20 -3.19
C SER A 183 -18.40 0.61 -1.75
N MET A 184 -19.47 0.86 -0.97
CA MET A 184 -19.38 1.17 0.47
C MET A 184 -18.78 0.03 1.32
N THR A 185 -18.76 -1.18 0.77
CA THR A 185 -18.21 -2.39 1.40
C THR A 185 -16.73 -2.59 1.08
N CYS A 186 -16.18 -1.86 0.11
CA CYS A 186 -14.79 -1.97 -0.28
C CYS A 186 -13.88 -1.59 0.89
N ARG A 187 -12.85 -2.40 1.11
CA ARG A 187 -11.91 -2.27 2.24
C ARG A 187 -10.48 -1.95 1.79
N LEU A 188 -10.28 -1.73 0.50
CA LEU A 188 -8.98 -1.59 -0.13
C LEU A 188 -8.30 -0.29 0.31
N LYS A 189 -7.06 -0.40 0.82
CA LYS A 189 -6.22 0.72 1.24
C LYS A 189 -5.10 1.01 0.26
N ILE A 190 -4.61 -0.02 -0.43
CA ILE A 190 -3.48 0.08 -1.36
C ILE A 190 -3.91 -0.49 -2.69
N LEU A 191 -3.83 0.33 -3.75
CA LEU A 191 -4.07 -0.07 -5.12
C LEU A 191 -2.86 0.29 -5.98
N ARG A 192 -2.28 -0.71 -6.66
CA ARG A 192 -1.20 -0.48 -7.62
C ARG A 192 -1.64 -0.89 -9.02
N LEU A 193 -1.54 0.06 -9.95
CA LEU A 193 -1.88 -0.06 -11.37
C LEU A 193 -0.69 0.36 -12.25
N GLN A 194 0.53 0.17 -11.75
CA GLN A 194 1.76 0.54 -12.46
C GLN A 194 1.82 -0.14 -13.83
N GLY A 195 2.05 0.60 -14.91
CA GLY A 195 2.26 0.01 -16.24
C GLY A 195 1.06 -0.73 -16.81
N CYS A 196 -0.16 -0.34 -16.41
CA CYS A 196 -1.41 -0.97 -16.84
C CYS A 196 -1.97 -0.48 -18.18
N GLY A 197 -1.26 0.42 -18.89
CA GLY A 197 -1.75 1.04 -20.12
C GLY A 197 -2.77 2.17 -19.89
N LEU A 198 -2.81 2.74 -18.68
CA LEU A 198 -3.80 3.76 -18.32
C LEU A 198 -3.61 5.06 -19.11
N THR A 199 -4.72 5.66 -19.52
CA THR A 199 -4.78 6.92 -20.29
C THR A 199 -5.35 8.07 -19.45
N ALA A 200 -5.33 9.29 -19.97
CA ALA A 200 -5.95 10.45 -19.30
C ALA A 200 -7.44 10.23 -18.95
N GLU A 201 -8.18 9.50 -19.79
CA GLU A 201 -9.62 9.24 -19.60
C GLU A 201 -9.87 8.35 -18.39
N THR A 202 -9.02 7.35 -18.15
CA THR A 202 -9.12 6.46 -16.99
C THR A 202 -9.09 7.24 -15.67
N CYS A 203 -8.37 8.36 -15.62
CA CYS A 203 -8.24 9.18 -14.42
C CYS A 203 -9.55 9.80 -13.96
N GLN A 204 -10.57 9.93 -14.82
CA GLN A 204 -11.88 10.45 -14.39
C GLN A 204 -12.57 9.48 -13.43
N TYR A 205 -12.47 8.17 -13.68
CA TYR A 205 -13.07 7.13 -12.85
C TYR A 205 -12.31 6.98 -11.53
N LEU A 206 -10.97 7.01 -11.59
CA LEU A 206 -10.14 7.00 -10.38
C LEU A 206 -10.34 8.26 -9.53
N SER A 207 -10.53 9.43 -10.17
CA SER A 207 -10.88 10.67 -9.48
C SER A 207 -12.22 10.55 -8.75
N GLN A 208 -13.23 9.94 -9.39
CA GLN A 208 -14.50 9.62 -8.74
C GLN A 208 -14.32 8.69 -7.53
N CYS A 209 -13.44 7.68 -7.63
CA CYS A 209 -13.09 6.84 -6.50
C CYS A 209 -12.49 7.65 -5.34
N LEU A 210 -11.58 8.58 -5.60
CA LEU A 210 -11.01 9.43 -4.53
C LEU A 210 -12.07 10.33 -3.87
N MET A 211 -13.12 10.72 -4.60
CA MET A 211 -14.20 11.54 -4.04
C MET A 211 -15.18 10.75 -3.17
N GLN A 212 -15.35 9.44 -3.43
CA GLN A 212 -16.34 8.59 -2.77
C GLN A 212 -15.71 7.65 -1.72
N HIS A 213 -14.51 7.15 -1.99
CA HIS A 213 -13.89 6.06 -1.25
C HIS A 213 -12.95 6.58 -0.14
N GLN A 214 -13.51 6.72 1.06
CA GLN A 214 -12.88 7.37 2.21
C GLN A 214 -11.77 6.57 2.91
N ILE A 215 -11.22 5.52 2.30
CA ILE A 215 -10.22 4.66 2.95
C ILE A 215 -8.99 4.33 2.09
N LEU A 216 -8.98 4.70 0.80
CA LEU A 216 -7.81 4.45 -0.04
C LEU A 216 -6.66 5.36 0.42
N GLN A 217 -5.52 4.76 0.72
CA GLN A 217 -4.35 5.42 1.32
C GLN A 217 -3.16 5.45 0.34
N GLU A 218 -2.96 4.43 -0.48
CA GLU A 218 -1.90 4.40 -1.50
C GLU A 218 -2.49 4.12 -2.89
N LEU A 219 -2.09 4.93 -3.86
CA LEU A 219 -2.39 4.74 -5.27
C LEU A 219 -1.10 4.87 -6.09
N ASP A 220 -0.75 3.79 -6.79
CA ASP A 220 0.38 3.78 -7.73
C ASP A 220 -0.11 3.70 -9.18
N LEU A 221 0.09 4.78 -9.94
CA LEU A 221 -0.22 4.86 -11.37
C LEU A 221 1.04 4.98 -12.23
N SER A 222 2.21 4.67 -11.67
CA SER A 222 3.50 4.83 -12.35
C SER A 222 3.54 4.10 -13.70
N SER A 223 4.37 4.58 -14.62
CA SER A 223 4.59 3.97 -15.94
C SER A 223 3.33 3.87 -16.80
N ASN A 224 2.37 4.79 -16.62
CA ASN A 224 1.18 4.91 -17.47
C ASN A 224 1.16 6.25 -18.23
N GLY A 225 0.57 6.25 -19.43
CA GLY A 225 0.47 7.44 -20.28
C GLY A 225 -0.65 8.40 -19.91
N ILE A 226 -0.81 8.75 -18.62
CA ILE A 226 -1.92 9.60 -18.18
C ILE A 226 -1.76 11.07 -18.59
N GLY A 227 -0.51 11.56 -18.69
CA GLY A 227 -0.17 12.93 -19.08
C GLY A 227 -0.78 14.02 -18.20
N ASP A 228 -0.59 15.28 -18.62
CA ASP A 228 -1.06 16.47 -17.87
C ASP A 228 -2.59 16.48 -17.71
N ARG A 229 -3.33 16.06 -18.74
CA ARG A 229 -4.79 15.98 -18.69
C ARG A 229 -5.28 14.96 -17.65
N GLY A 230 -4.65 13.78 -17.60
CA GLY A 230 -5.00 12.76 -16.62
C GLY A 230 -4.75 13.22 -15.18
N LEU A 231 -3.58 13.84 -14.93
CA LEU A 231 -3.29 14.38 -13.59
C LEU A 231 -4.22 15.54 -13.22
N LYS A 232 -4.62 16.39 -14.17
CA LYS A 232 -5.63 17.42 -13.92
C LYS A 232 -6.96 16.82 -13.48
N LEU A 233 -7.45 15.77 -14.15
CA LEU A 233 -8.67 15.07 -13.74
C LEU A 233 -8.55 14.42 -12.37
N LEU A 234 -7.43 13.73 -12.10
CA LEU A 234 -7.17 13.10 -10.80
C LEU A 234 -7.09 14.13 -9.66
N SER A 235 -6.54 15.32 -9.93
CA SER A 235 -6.40 16.40 -8.94
C SER A 235 -7.74 16.90 -8.38
N HIS A 236 -8.82 16.79 -9.15
CA HIS A 236 -10.17 17.11 -8.64
C HIS A 236 -10.57 16.18 -7.49
N GLY A 237 -10.26 14.88 -7.62
CA GLY A 237 -10.49 13.89 -6.56
C GLY A 237 -9.56 14.09 -5.37
N LEU A 238 -8.28 14.43 -5.61
CA LEU A 238 -7.31 14.72 -4.55
C LEU A 238 -7.71 15.92 -3.69
N GLY A 239 -8.32 16.94 -4.30
CA GLY A 239 -8.81 18.14 -3.60
C GLY A 239 -10.09 17.92 -2.79
N SER A 240 -10.75 16.76 -2.90
CA SER A 240 -11.99 16.47 -2.20
C SER A 240 -11.77 16.29 -0.69
N SER A 241 -12.76 16.71 0.10
CA SER A 241 -12.76 16.54 1.57
C SER A 241 -12.84 15.08 2.03
N SER A 242 -13.35 14.20 1.16
CA SER A 242 -13.45 12.76 1.39
C SER A 242 -12.16 12.00 1.12
N CYS A 243 -11.21 12.60 0.40
CA CYS A 243 -9.98 11.93 0.00
C CYS A 243 -9.08 11.65 1.21
N ARG A 244 -8.65 10.39 1.35
CA ARG A 244 -7.72 9.93 2.41
C ARG A 244 -6.37 9.46 1.87
N LEU A 245 -6.07 9.79 0.62
CA LEU A 245 -4.87 9.34 -0.04
C LEU A 245 -3.63 9.96 0.61
N GLN A 246 -2.75 9.12 1.13
CA GLN A 246 -1.50 9.49 1.77
C GLN A 246 -0.31 9.35 0.82
N THR A 247 -0.34 8.34 -0.06
CA THR A 247 0.74 8.08 -1.01
C THR A 247 0.21 8.07 -2.44
N LEU A 248 0.82 8.89 -3.29
CA LEU A 248 0.54 8.93 -4.73
C LEU A 248 1.84 8.76 -5.52
N LYS A 249 1.90 7.71 -6.34
CA LYS A 249 3.06 7.43 -7.21
C LYS A 249 2.70 7.61 -8.68
N LEU A 250 3.45 8.49 -9.34
CA LEU A 250 3.27 8.93 -10.73
C LEU A 250 4.62 8.91 -11.48
N TYR A 251 5.48 7.96 -11.15
CA TYR A 251 6.78 7.82 -11.81
C TYR A 251 6.58 7.58 -13.30
N CYS A 252 7.26 8.33 -14.16
CA CYS A 252 7.20 8.12 -15.62
C CYS A 252 5.77 8.12 -16.20
N CYS A 253 5.02 9.21 -15.95
CA CYS A 253 3.62 9.35 -16.34
C CYS A 253 3.38 10.33 -17.52
N GLY A 254 4.46 10.84 -18.12
CA GLY A 254 4.38 11.83 -19.19
C GLY A 254 3.94 13.21 -18.72
N LEU A 255 4.23 13.56 -17.46
CA LEU A 255 3.83 14.82 -16.85
C LEU A 255 4.80 15.94 -17.25
N THR A 256 4.28 17.14 -17.46
CA THR A 256 5.03 18.35 -17.73
C THR A 256 4.74 19.44 -16.69
N VAL A 257 5.28 20.63 -16.89
CA VAL A 257 4.98 21.82 -16.07
C VAL A 257 3.47 22.09 -15.95
N LEU A 258 2.67 21.77 -16.97
CA LEU A 258 1.23 22.04 -16.97
C LEU A 258 0.47 21.27 -15.87
N SER A 259 0.95 20.08 -15.53
CA SER A 259 0.36 19.30 -14.44
C SER A 259 0.66 19.86 -13.04
N CYS A 260 1.71 20.67 -12.90
CA CYS A 260 2.19 21.15 -11.61
C CYS A 260 1.20 22.13 -10.96
N GLU A 261 0.46 22.91 -11.75
CA GLU A 261 -0.61 23.79 -11.26
C GLU A 261 -1.70 22.98 -10.54
N SER A 262 -2.20 21.92 -11.18
CA SER A 262 -3.29 21.10 -10.62
C SER A 262 -2.89 20.36 -9.35
N ILE A 263 -1.71 19.72 -9.34
CA ILE A 263 -1.23 19.04 -8.12
C ILE A 263 -0.84 20.03 -7.02
N GLY A 264 -0.30 21.19 -7.39
CA GLY A 264 0.03 22.27 -6.45
C GLY A 264 -1.22 22.83 -5.76
N GLU A 265 -2.32 23.01 -6.49
CA GLU A 265 -3.62 23.39 -5.91
C GLU A 265 -4.18 22.31 -4.98
N ALA A 266 -4.10 21.04 -5.37
CA ALA A 266 -4.53 19.93 -4.53
C ALA A 266 -3.75 19.88 -3.19
N LEU A 267 -2.44 20.14 -3.23
CA LEU A 267 -1.61 20.25 -2.01
C LEU A 267 -2.00 21.42 -1.11
N LYS A 268 -2.42 22.56 -1.70
CA LYS A 268 -2.87 23.74 -0.94
C LYS A 268 -4.21 23.54 -0.23
N SER A 269 -4.97 22.49 -0.56
CA SER A 269 -6.26 22.22 0.07
C SER A 269 -6.10 21.89 1.56
N GLU A 270 -6.93 22.52 2.41
CA GLU A 270 -6.97 22.21 3.85
C GLU A 270 -7.37 20.78 4.16
N THR A 271 -8.03 20.09 3.22
CA THR A 271 -8.46 18.71 3.38
C THR A 271 -7.44 17.69 2.87
N SER A 272 -6.34 18.15 2.26
CA SER A 272 -5.31 17.26 1.74
C SER A 272 -4.68 16.42 2.85
N THR A 273 -4.59 15.11 2.59
CA THR A 273 -3.98 14.10 3.47
C THR A 273 -2.72 13.50 2.88
N LEU A 274 -2.27 14.00 1.72
CA LEU A 274 -1.12 13.48 1.01
C LEU A 274 0.17 13.73 1.80
N LEU A 275 0.93 12.66 2.02
CA LEU A 275 2.20 12.63 2.75
C LEU A 275 3.36 12.24 1.85
N GLU A 276 3.12 11.42 0.82
CA GLU A 276 4.13 10.95 -0.12
C GLU A 276 3.69 11.21 -1.56
N LEU A 277 4.55 11.86 -2.33
CA LEU A 277 4.34 12.14 -3.74
C LEU A 277 5.59 11.79 -4.54
N ASN A 278 5.46 10.85 -5.48
CA ASN A 278 6.52 10.51 -6.43
C ASN A 278 6.13 10.99 -7.84
N LEU A 279 6.86 11.98 -8.34
CA LEU A 279 6.73 12.55 -9.69
C LEU A 279 7.97 12.29 -10.54
N SER A 280 8.85 11.39 -10.12
CA SER A 280 10.12 11.12 -10.78
C SER A 280 9.97 10.69 -12.23
N ASN A 281 11.00 10.94 -13.04
CA ASN A 281 11.06 10.62 -14.48
C ASN A 281 9.91 11.26 -15.30
N ASN A 282 9.56 12.50 -14.95
CA ASN A 282 8.65 13.37 -15.72
C ASN A 282 9.38 14.66 -16.15
N SER A 283 8.77 15.52 -16.96
CA SER A 283 9.41 16.75 -17.46
C SER A 283 8.87 18.02 -16.79
N LEU A 284 8.98 18.12 -15.46
CA LEU A 284 8.41 19.22 -14.67
C LEU A 284 9.20 20.52 -14.82
N LYS A 285 10.54 20.41 -14.96
CA LYS A 285 11.50 21.54 -14.99
C LYS A 285 11.42 22.42 -13.74
N ASP A 286 12.26 23.47 -13.69
CA ASP A 286 12.31 24.40 -12.56
C ASP A 286 10.99 25.14 -12.31
N ALA A 287 10.25 25.45 -13.39
CA ALA A 287 8.97 26.13 -13.28
C ALA A 287 7.91 25.25 -12.58
N GLY A 288 7.83 23.96 -12.94
CA GLY A 288 6.93 23.03 -12.28
C GLY A 288 7.34 22.76 -10.83
N PHE A 289 8.64 22.58 -10.60
CA PHE A 289 9.20 22.37 -9.27
C PHE A 289 8.91 23.54 -8.31
N LYS A 290 8.96 24.79 -8.81
CA LYS A 290 8.54 25.97 -8.06
C LYS A 290 7.11 25.84 -7.55
N ILE A 291 6.17 25.47 -8.42
CA ILE A 291 4.75 25.39 -8.07
C ILE A 291 4.50 24.30 -7.02
N ILE A 292 5.19 23.15 -7.15
CA ILE A 292 5.12 22.06 -6.17
C ILE A 292 5.66 22.53 -4.82
N CYS A 293 6.80 23.23 -4.79
CA CYS A 293 7.37 23.80 -3.56
C CYS A 293 6.39 24.77 -2.88
N GLU A 294 5.73 25.66 -3.64
CA GLU A 294 4.71 26.58 -3.10
C GLU A 294 3.50 25.83 -2.53
N GLY A 295 3.06 24.75 -3.19
CA GLY A 295 1.98 23.89 -2.71
C GLY A 295 2.34 23.18 -1.40
N MET A 296 3.54 22.60 -1.33
CA MET A 296 4.05 21.95 -0.12
C MET A 296 4.18 22.92 1.06
N TYR A 297 4.69 24.13 0.80
CA TYR A 297 4.80 25.16 1.82
C TYR A 297 3.43 25.49 2.46
N ALA A 298 2.40 25.62 1.63
CA ALA A 298 1.03 25.83 2.10
C ALA A 298 0.51 24.63 2.90
N TRP A 299 0.72 23.41 2.39
CA TRP A 299 0.32 22.17 3.07
C TRP A 299 0.91 22.05 4.48
N CYS A 300 2.22 22.25 4.63
CA CYS A 300 2.88 22.20 5.93
C CYS A 300 2.36 23.28 6.89
N SER A 301 2.08 24.48 6.37
CA SER A 301 1.50 25.56 7.17
C SER A 301 0.11 25.19 7.71
N LEU A 302 -0.70 24.51 6.90
CA LEU A 302 -2.02 24.03 7.28
C LEU A 302 -1.96 22.90 8.33
N GLN A 303 -1.01 21.97 8.21
CA GLN A 303 -0.84 20.90 9.21
C GLN A 303 -0.44 21.47 10.59
N LYS A 304 0.51 22.41 10.62
CA LYS A 304 0.86 23.13 11.87
C LYS A 304 -0.37 23.76 12.52
N LEU A 305 -1.25 24.38 11.74
CA LEU A 305 -2.50 24.95 12.27
C LEU A 305 -3.47 23.90 12.81
N LYS A 306 -3.54 22.70 12.21
CA LYS A 306 -4.39 21.60 12.69
C LYS A 306 -3.87 21.02 14.02
N ASP A 307 -2.56 20.86 14.14
CA ASP A 307 -1.91 20.35 15.36
C ASP A 307 -2.13 21.31 16.53
N VAL A 308 -1.95 22.62 16.30
CA VAL A 308 -2.24 23.67 17.30
C VAL A 308 -3.71 23.65 17.73
N LYS A 309 -4.64 23.35 16.81
CA LYS A 309 -6.09 23.29 17.10
C LYS A 309 -6.54 21.98 17.76
N ASN A 310 -5.78 20.89 17.64
CA ASN A 310 -6.15 19.56 18.15
C ASN A 310 -5.06 18.88 19.00
N PRO A 311 -4.54 19.50 20.07
CA PRO A 311 -3.41 18.96 20.82
C PRO A 311 -3.71 17.68 21.65
N GLY A 312 -4.93 17.12 21.61
CA GLY A 312 -5.43 16.22 22.67
C GLY A 312 -6.23 14.97 22.26
N LYS A 313 -6.06 14.40 21.06
CA LYS A 313 -6.82 13.18 20.66
C LYS A 313 -6.14 11.83 20.93
N ASP A 314 -4.91 11.79 21.43
CA ASP A 314 -4.26 10.54 21.86
C ASP A 314 -4.19 10.43 23.38
N PHE A 315 -5.33 10.10 24.01
CA PHE A 315 -5.43 9.90 25.47
C PHE A 315 -4.53 8.76 26.00
N PHE A 316 -4.08 7.83 25.14
CA PHE A 316 -3.16 6.76 25.52
C PHE A 316 -1.72 7.27 25.75
N LEU A 317 -1.33 8.36 25.08
CA LEU A 317 -0.03 9.01 25.28
C LEU A 317 0.01 9.88 26.54
N ILE A 318 -1.12 10.46 26.96
CA ILE A 318 -1.21 11.26 28.20
C ILE A 318 -0.92 10.40 29.45
N HIS A 319 -1.30 9.12 29.45
CA HIS A 319 -1.00 8.23 30.57
C HIS A 319 0.51 7.90 30.66
N LEU A 320 1.19 7.73 29.52
CA LEU A 320 2.65 7.58 29.45
C LEU A 320 3.41 8.87 29.81
N LEU A 321 2.84 10.04 29.49
CA LEU A 321 3.41 11.35 29.83
C LEU A 321 3.36 11.66 31.34
N SER A 322 2.50 10.99 32.11
CA SER A 322 2.47 11.12 33.58
C SER A 322 3.68 10.49 34.30
N MET A 323 4.52 9.73 33.57
CA MET A 323 5.74 9.09 34.11
C MET A 323 7.00 9.98 34.03
N ASN A 324 6.87 11.25 33.64
CA ASN A 324 7.89 12.29 33.87
C ASN A 324 9.31 11.97 33.33
N ILE A 325 9.38 11.30 32.17
CA ILE A 325 10.61 11.17 31.40
C ILE A 325 10.46 12.16 30.23
N TRP A 326 11.38 13.12 30.11
CA TRP A 326 11.53 14.17 29.07
C TRP A 326 10.78 15.50 29.30
N PRO A 327 11.43 16.49 29.96
CA PRO A 327 11.04 17.89 29.86
C PRO A 327 11.77 18.50 28.65
N ASN A 328 11.15 18.44 27.46
CA ASN A 328 11.25 19.42 26.37
C ASN A 328 10.61 18.86 25.08
N THR A 329 9.41 19.35 24.79
CA THR A 329 8.84 19.55 23.45
C THR A 329 8.67 18.31 22.56
N LEU A 330 7.57 17.56 22.76
CA LEU A 330 7.03 16.64 21.75
C LEU A 330 6.45 17.46 20.57
N PHE A 331 7.27 17.77 19.57
CA PHE A 331 6.75 18.08 18.23
C PHE A 331 6.54 16.74 17.50
N MET A 332 5.30 16.44 17.14
CA MET A 332 5.00 15.35 16.21
C MET A 332 5.63 15.71 14.85
N PHE A 333 6.56 14.89 14.36
CA PHE A 333 7.23 15.12 13.08
C PHE A 333 6.30 14.68 11.95
N VAL A 334 5.60 15.63 11.32
CA VAL A 334 4.87 15.36 10.07
C VAL A 334 5.83 15.54 8.91
N VAL A 335 6.33 14.43 8.36
CA VAL A 335 7.27 14.42 7.21
C VAL A 335 6.48 14.27 5.90
N PHE A 336 6.72 15.17 4.95
CA PHE A 336 6.23 15.03 3.58
C PHE A 336 7.36 14.49 2.69
N LEU A 337 7.15 13.32 2.08
CA LEU A 337 8.10 12.64 1.21
C LEU A 337 7.86 13.06 -0.24
N LEU A 338 8.86 13.67 -0.88
CA LEU A 338 8.79 14.05 -2.29
C LEU A 338 9.91 13.35 -3.07
N SER A 339 9.56 12.73 -4.19
CA SER A 339 10.53 12.23 -5.17
C SER A 339 10.30 12.92 -6.52
N VAL A 340 11.32 13.63 -6.99
CA VAL A 340 11.34 14.38 -8.26
C VAL A 340 12.66 14.11 -9.02
N SER A 341 13.15 12.87 -8.91
CA SER A 341 14.32 12.40 -9.63
C SER A 341 14.09 12.45 -11.13
N ARG A 342 15.11 12.81 -11.92
CA ARG A 342 15.01 12.94 -13.39
C ARG A 342 13.88 13.86 -13.86
N CYS A 343 13.56 14.93 -13.12
CA CYS A 343 12.50 15.88 -13.48
C CYS A 343 12.95 17.05 -14.37
N GLY A 344 14.26 17.12 -14.67
CA GLY A 344 14.87 18.25 -15.38
C GLY A 344 15.00 19.49 -14.51
N ILE A 345 15.15 19.30 -13.19
CA ILE A 345 15.42 20.36 -12.23
C ILE A 345 16.89 20.77 -12.35
N THR A 346 17.15 22.07 -12.33
CA THR A 346 18.49 22.65 -12.32
C THR A 346 18.79 23.26 -10.96
N GLY A 347 20.02 23.69 -10.73
CA GLY A 347 20.38 24.41 -9.51
C GLY A 347 19.58 25.69 -9.30
N ALA A 348 19.06 26.28 -10.37
CA ALA A 348 18.14 27.39 -10.25
C ALA A 348 16.83 26.92 -9.57
N GLY A 349 16.25 25.79 -9.95
CA GLY A 349 15.04 25.25 -9.30
C GLY A 349 15.22 24.98 -7.81
N CYS A 350 16.41 24.54 -7.40
CA CYS A 350 16.76 24.27 -6.00
C CYS A 350 16.59 25.49 -5.05
N ARG A 351 16.68 26.72 -5.57
CA ARG A 351 16.42 27.95 -4.79
C ARG A 351 15.01 28.02 -4.20
N TYR A 352 14.04 27.37 -4.84
CA TYR A 352 12.65 27.34 -4.37
C TYR A 352 12.50 26.41 -3.18
N LEU A 353 13.15 25.24 -3.26
CA LEU A 353 13.21 24.30 -2.15
C LEU A 353 13.92 24.91 -0.93
N ALA A 354 15.05 25.60 -1.13
CA ALA A 354 15.77 26.27 -0.05
C ALA A 354 14.86 27.21 0.75
N LYS A 355 13.98 27.97 0.07
CA LYS A 355 12.99 28.83 0.73
C LYS A 355 11.98 28.04 1.56
N VAL A 356 11.51 26.90 1.06
CA VAL A 356 10.58 26.02 1.79
C VAL A 356 11.27 25.44 3.02
N LEU A 357 12.49 24.92 2.88
CA LEU A 357 13.28 24.35 3.97
C LEU A 357 13.62 25.38 5.06
N CYS A 358 14.04 26.59 4.68
CA CYS A 358 14.29 27.68 5.63
C CYS A 358 13.06 28.05 6.45
N SER A 359 11.86 27.86 5.87
CA SER A 359 10.60 28.23 6.52
C SER A 359 9.98 27.06 7.31
N ILE A 360 10.47 25.83 7.10
CA ILE A 360 9.92 24.61 7.68
C ILE A 360 11.07 23.66 8.06
N SER A 361 11.50 23.69 9.33
CA SER A 361 12.52 22.79 9.90
C SER A 361 12.08 21.31 10.00
N GLN A 362 10.89 20.96 9.54
CA GLN A 362 10.22 19.66 9.73
C GLN A 362 10.07 18.87 8.41
N LEU A 363 10.54 19.42 7.29
CA LEU A 363 10.09 18.98 5.97
C LEU A 363 10.73 17.68 5.47
N THR A 364 11.89 17.24 5.99
CA THR A 364 12.72 16.31 5.21
C THR A 364 13.48 15.33 6.06
N ASP A 365 12.94 14.11 6.15
CA ASP A 365 13.77 12.92 6.31
C ASP A 365 14.11 12.28 4.93
N ASP A 366 13.25 12.42 3.90
CA ASP A 366 13.52 11.87 2.55
C ASP A 366 12.96 12.74 1.39
N LEU A 367 13.83 13.49 0.73
CA LEU A 367 13.55 14.22 -0.52
C LEU A 367 14.48 13.71 -1.63
N ASP A 368 13.95 12.99 -2.62
CA ASP A 368 14.77 12.47 -3.72
C ASP A 368 14.84 13.45 -4.90
N LEU A 369 16.00 14.11 -5.02
CA LEU A 369 16.37 15.01 -6.11
C LEU A 369 17.35 14.37 -7.12
N SER A 370 17.56 13.07 -7.04
CA SER A 370 18.59 12.38 -7.82
C SER A 370 18.44 12.55 -9.33
N MET A 371 19.55 12.35 -10.05
CA MET A 371 19.55 12.33 -11.51
C MET A 371 18.96 13.60 -12.17
N ASN A 372 19.06 14.74 -11.48
CA ASN A 372 18.76 16.09 -11.99
C ASN A 372 20.05 16.86 -12.28
N HIS A 373 19.96 17.95 -13.06
CA HIS A 373 21.12 18.77 -13.44
C HIS A 373 21.36 19.93 -12.44
N ILE A 374 21.46 19.59 -11.15
CA ILE A 374 21.50 20.56 -10.05
C ILE A 374 22.81 21.37 -10.08
N GLY A 375 23.95 20.69 -10.22
CA GLY A 375 25.28 21.30 -10.16
C GLY A 375 25.65 21.88 -8.79
N ASP A 376 26.92 22.19 -8.59
CA ASP A 376 27.45 22.59 -7.27
C ASP A 376 26.78 23.83 -6.69
N LYS A 377 26.39 24.79 -7.54
CA LYS A 377 25.65 25.99 -7.12
C LYS A 377 24.30 25.64 -6.51
N GLY A 378 23.55 24.72 -7.11
CA GLY A 378 22.25 24.31 -6.60
C GLY A 378 22.34 23.57 -5.26
N VAL A 379 23.41 22.79 -5.06
CA VAL A 379 23.68 22.11 -3.77
C VAL A 379 23.94 23.13 -2.67
N LYS A 380 24.77 24.14 -2.95
CA LYS A 380 25.07 25.23 -2.00
C LYS A 380 23.83 26.04 -1.62
N GLU A 381 22.88 26.21 -2.53
CA GLU A 381 21.62 26.89 -2.26
C GLU A 381 20.74 26.13 -1.27
N ILE A 382 20.75 24.79 -1.30
CA ILE A 382 19.92 23.94 -0.41
C ILE A 382 20.59 23.76 0.97
N SER A 383 21.93 23.69 1.02
CA SER A 383 22.68 23.52 2.26
C SER A 383 23.89 24.46 2.30
N PRO A 384 23.77 25.64 2.95
CA PRO A 384 24.85 26.63 2.99
C PRO A 384 26.06 26.20 3.83
N ASP A 385 25.95 25.18 4.69
CA ASP A 385 27.01 24.72 5.61
C ASP A 385 27.94 23.63 5.04
N VAL A 386 27.85 23.31 3.74
CA VAL A 386 28.67 22.24 3.11
C VAL A 386 30.03 22.78 2.67
N PHE A 387 31.01 22.76 3.60
CA PHE A 387 32.38 23.22 3.35
C PHE A 387 33.31 22.23 2.62
N TRP A 388 32.85 21.03 2.25
CA TRP A 388 33.72 19.99 1.65
C TRP A 388 33.12 19.33 0.41
N LEU A 389 33.16 20.05 -0.72
CA LEU A 389 33.19 19.43 -2.05
C LEU A 389 34.61 19.57 -2.59
N THR A 390 35.49 18.62 -2.27
CA THR A 390 36.74 18.45 -3.04
C THR A 390 36.37 18.03 -4.46
N PRO A 391 36.88 18.70 -5.51
CA PRO A 391 36.57 18.36 -6.88
C PRO A 391 37.18 16.98 -7.21
N ALA A 392 36.35 15.95 -7.34
CA ALA A 392 36.80 14.70 -7.94
C ALA A 392 37.08 14.93 -9.44
N PRO A 393 38.13 14.31 -10.00
CA PRO A 393 38.63 14.63 -11.33
C PRO A 393 37.60 14.29 -12.40
N ARG A 394 37.47 15.18 -13.39
CA ARG A 394 36.60 15.08 -14.58
C ARG A 394 36.54 13.65 -15.16
N ARG A 395 35.55 12.85 -14.75
CA ARG A 395 34.97 11.75 -15.53
C ARG A 395 33.47 11.68 -15.25
N ALA A 396 32.74 11.33 -16.29
CA ALA A 396 31.32 11.61 -16.50
C ALA A 396 30.36 11.03 -15.43
N SER A 397 29.19 11.67 -15.33
CA SER A 397 27.96 11.22 -14.64
C SER A 397 27.99 11.03 -13.12
N GLY A 398 28.19 12.09 -12.35
CA GLY A 398 27.93 12.08 -10.90
C GLY A 398 26.45 12.36 -10.57
N THR A 399 25.76 11.38 -9.99
CA THR A 399 24.38 11.49 -9.49
C THR A 399 24.40 11.97 -8.04
N LEU A 400 23.66 13.03 -7.72
CA LEU A 400 23.53 13.53 -6.34
C LEU A 400 22.20 13.04 -5.74
N VAL A 401 22.22 12.04 -4.86
CA VAL A 401 21.05 11.67 -4.04
C VAL A 401 21.14 12.49 -2.76
N LEU A 402 20.20 13.41 -2.54
CA LEU A 402 19.97 14.00 -1.23
C LEU A 402 19.02 13.06 -0.49
N SER A 403 19.46 12.47 0.63
CA SER A 403 18.55 11.87 1.62
C SER A 403 18.89 12.57 2.94
N LEU A 404 17.87 13.14 3.57
CA LEU A 404 18.03 14.06 4.71
C LEU A 404 17.70 13.32 6.00
N HIS A 405 18.32 12.17 6.28
CA HIS A 405 18.02 11.45 7.52
C HIS A 405 18.47 12.21 8.78
N SER A 406 17.50 12.61 9.61
CA SER A 406 17.65 12.94 11.03
C SER A 406 18.97 13.63 11.43
N SER A 407 19.00 14.96 11.35
CA SER A 407 20.08 15.83 11.87
C SER A 407 21.48 15.63 11.27
N THR A 408 21.67 14.73 10.31
CA THR A 408 22.95 14.53 9.61
C THR A 408 22.68 14.36 8.11
N ILE A 409 23.15 15.30 7.29
CA ILE A 409 23.07 15.15 5.83
C ILE A 409 24.03 14.02 5.42
N VAL A 410 23.51 12.84 5.06
CA VAL A 410 24.32 11.74 4.52
C VAL A 410 24.25 11.76 3.00
N TYR A 411 25.36 12.18 2.38
CA TYR A 411 25.52 12.14 0.92
C TYR A 411 25.94 10.73 0.48
N TYR A 412 25.13 10.09 -0.36
CA TYR A 412 25.56 8.90 -1.10
C TYR A 412 25.98 9.29 -2.52
N LEU A 413 27.27 9.18 -2.80
CA LEU A 413 27.76 8.97 -4.17
C LEU A 413 27.46 7.50 -4.50
N ILE A 414 26.43 7.27 -5.31
CA ILE A 414 26.26 5.95 -5.94
C ILE A 414 27.20 5.94 -7.16
N PHE A 415 28.28 5.16 -7.04
CA PHE A 415 29.29 4.95 -8.09
C PHE A 415 28.75 4.19 -9.28
#